data_AF-A0A0H1RHY0-F1
#
_entry.id   AF-A0A0H1RHY0-F1
#
_cell.length_a   1.000
_cell.length_b   1.000
_cell.length_c   1.000
_cell.angle_alpha   90.00
_cell.angle_beta   90.00
_cell.angle_gamma   90.00
#
_symmetry.space_group_name_H-M   'P 1'
#
loop_
_entity.id
_entity.type
_entity.pdbx_description
1 polymer ?
#
loop_
_entity_poly.entity_id
_entity_poly.type
_entity_poly.pdbx_seq_one_letter_code
_entity_poly.pdbx_strand_id
1 'polypeptide(L)'
;MASDPLEVSKADERELIEATFRNGSITAIGVVVGFSLGFFSRWSALPGEWTPSDLVSVILITLGLALQIKSLADLLLVSSLQLKRYNRSIWIFMTGLILVGSGVILAIFADLLGFRGIVLQG
;
A
#
# COMPACT_ATOMS: atom_id res chain seq x y z
N MET A 1 26.15 44.29 -0.25
CA MET A 1 24.89 43.54 -0.42
C MET A 1 24.72 42.69 0.82
N ALA A 2 23.98 43.19 1.82
CA ALA A 2 23.67 42.41 3.02
C ALA A 2 22.58 41.41 2.63
N SER A 3 22.89 40.12 2.68
CA SER A 3 21.90 39.05 2.52
C SER A 3 20.84 39.25 3.60
N ASP A 4 19.60 39.46 3.20
CA ASP A 4 18.48 39.73 4.09
C ASP A 4 18.25 38.48 4.99
N PRO A 5 18.41 38.56 6.32
CA PRO A 5 18.31 37.40 7.22
C PRO A 5 16.94 36.69 7.19
N LEU A 6 15.93 37.33 6.60
CA LEU A 6 14.59 36.76 6.41
C LEU A 6 14.52 35.69 5.31
N GLU A 7 15.48 35.64 4.38
CA GLU A 7 15.49 34.65 3.29
C GLU A 7 15.95 33.27 3.78
N VAL A 8 16.92 33.23 4.70
CA VAL A 8 17.47 31.99 5.29
C VAL A 8 16.41 31.26 6.12
N SER A 9 15.60 32.00 6.89
CA SER A 9 14.53 31.40 7.72
C SER A 9 13.43 30.74 6.90
N LYS A 10 13.05 31.31 5.74
CA LYS A 10 11.98 30.74 4.89
C LYS A 10 12.45 29.53 4.08
N ALA A 11 13.75 29.42 3.80
CA ALA A 11 14.32 28.25 3.14
C ALA A 11 14.33 27.05 4.10
N ASP A 12 14.83 27.26 5.32
CA ASP A 12 14.92 26.23 6.37
C ASP A 12 13.54 25.73 6.82
N GLU A 13 12.57 26.64 6.98
CA GLU A 13 11.20 26.28 7.38
C GLU A 13 10.46 25.50 6.29
N ARG A 14 10.69 25.81 5.00
CA ARG A 14 10.14 25.01 3.88
C ARG A 14 10.77 23.62 3.82
N GLU A 15 12.08 23.52 4.03
CA GLU A 15 12.81 22.24 4.02
C GLU A 15 12.38 21.34 5.20
N LEU A 16 12.16 21.92 6.39
CA LEU A 16 11.62 21.23 7.56
C LEU A 16 10.18 20.76 7.37
N ILE A 17 9.32 21.58 6.74
CA ILE A 17 7.95 21.19 6.40
C ILE A 17 7.97 20.03 5.38
N GLU A 18 8.79 20.10 4.33
CA GLU A 18 8.93 19.03 3.35
C GLU A 18 9.43 17.71 4.00
N ALA A 19 10.39 17.79 4.93
CA ALA A 19 10.88 16.63 5.68
C ALA A 19 9.80 16.04 6.62
N THR A 20 9.03 16.89 7.30
CA THR A 20 7.95 16.47 8.21
C THR A 20 6.81 15.80 7.45
N PHE A 21 6.39 16.35 6.30
CA PHE A 21 5.39 15.75 5.43
C PHE A 21 5.85 14.39 4.86
N ARG A 22 7.15 14.24 4.58
CA ARG A 22 7.76 12.97 4.15
C ARG A 22 7.66 11.90 5.23
N ASN A 23 8.04 12.26 6.45
CA ASN A 23 7.98 11.33 7.58
C ASN A 23 6.53 10.90 7.87
N GLY A 24 5.58 11.83 7.84
CA GLY A 24 4.15 11.52 7.98
C GLY A 24 3.65 10.54 6.91
N SER A 25 4.05 10.74 5.65
CA SER A 25 3.66 9.87 4.53
C SER A 25 4.26 8.47 4.64
N ILE A 26 5.54 8.36 5.05
CA ILE A 26 6.21 7.07 5.28
C ILE A 26 5.50 6.29 6.39
N THR A 27 5.16 6.96 7.50
CA THR A 27 4.43 6.32 8.61
C THR A 27 3.04 5.85 8.15
N ALA A 28 2.28 6.69 7.45
CA ALA A 28 0.96 6.33 6.94
C ALA A 28 1.02 5.12 5.99
N ILE A 29 1.95 5.14 5.02
CA ILE A 29 2.17 4.02 4.09
C ILE A 29 2.56 2.76 4.86
N GLY A 30 3.50 2.86 5.81
CA GLY A 30 3.94 1.75 6.65
C GLY A 30 2.79 1.10 7.41
N VAL A 31 1.90 1.89 7.99
CA VAL A 31 0.69 1.41 8.68
C VAL A 31 -0.23 0.66 7.71
N VAL A 32 -0.50 1.21 6.52
CA VAL A 32 -1.36 0.56 5.51
C VAL A 32 -0.76 -0.76 5.02
N VAL A 33 0.56 -0.83 4.79
CA VAL A 33 1.25 -2.08 4.42
C VAL A 33 1.12 -3.12 5.54
N GLY A 34 1.33 -2.71 6.79
CA GLY A 34 1.19 -3.58 7.96
C GLY A 34 -0.22 -4.17 8.07
N PHE A 35 -1.25 -3.33 7.93
CA PHE A 35 -2.65 -3.79 7.90
C PHE A 35 -2.94 -4.73 6.73
N SER A 36 -2.41 -4.43 5.54
CA SER A 36 -2.60 -5.27 4.34
C SER A 36 -1.98 -6.65 4.52
N LEU A 37 -0.78 -6.73 5.10
CA LEU A 37 -0.11 -7.98 5.42
C LEU A 37 -0.87 -8.78 6.49
N GLY A 38 -1.36 -8.09 7.54
CA GLY A 38 -2.18 -8.70 8.58
C GLY A 38 -3.49 -9.27 8.05
N PHE A 39 -4.16 -8.54 7.15
CA PHE A 39 -5.36 -9.03 6.45
C PHE A 39 -5.05 -10.29 5.65
N PHE A 40 -3.99 -10.26 4.82
CA PHE A 40 -3.61 -11.42 4.00
C PHE A 40 -3.26 -12.64 4.85
N SER A 41 -2.51 -12.45 5.95
CA SER A 41 -2.16 -13.53 6.87
C SER A 41 -3.38 -14.14 7.57
N ARG A 42 -4.37 -13.31 7.94
CA ARG A 42 -5.62 -13.81 8.54
C ARG A 42 -6.47 -14.53 7.51
N TRP A 43 -6.54 -14.00 6.29
CA TRP A 43 -7.27 -14.61 5.19
C TRP A 43 -6.69 -15.99 4.81
N SER A 44 -5.35 -16.12 4.77
CA SER A 44 -4.70 -17.41 4.52
C SER A 44 -4.90 -18.45 5.63
N ALA A 45 -5.24 -18.01 6.84
CA ALA A 45 -5.51 -18.88 7.98
C ALA A 45 -6.99 -19.29 8.10
N LEU A 46 -7.86 -18.80 7.21
CA LEU A 46 -9.27 -19.20 7.21
C LEU A 46 -9.40 -20.68 6.79
N PRO A 47 -10.08 -21.51 7.59
CA PRO A 47 -10.40 -22.87 7.19
C PRO A 47 -11.48 -22.85 6.11
N GLY A 48 -11.13 -23.24 4.89
CA GLY A 48 -12.00 -23.34 3.72
C GLY A 48 -11.26 -24.00 2.56
N GLU A 49 -11.96 -24.74 1.71
CA GLU A 49 -11.36 -25.34 0.52
C GLU A 49 -10.94 -24.22 -0.45
N TRP A 50 -9.65 -24.20 -0.83
CA TRP A 50 -9.13 -23.19 -1.73
C TRP A 50 -9.62 -23.51 -3.14
N THR A 51 -10.52 -22.67 -3.64
CA THR A 51 -11.05 -22.84 -4.98
C THR A 51 -10.00 -22.35 -5.99
N PRO A 52 -9.88 -22.95 -7.20
CA PRO A 52 -8.97 -22.46 -8.23
C PRO A 52 -9.21 -20.98 -8.59
N SER A 53 -10.45 -20.49 -8.45
CA SER A 53 -10.81 -19.08 -8.60
C SER A 53 -10.16 -18.17 -7.56
N ASP A 54 -9.96 -18.67 -6.33
CA ASP A 54 -9.32 -17.92 -5.25
C ASP A 54 -7.83 -17.72 -5.53
N LEU A 55 -7.20 -18.65 -6.26
CA LEU A 55 -5.79 -18.57 -6.62
C LEU A 55 -5.47 -17.31 -7.45
N VAL A 56 -6.38 -16.89 -8.32
CA VAL A 56 -6.24 -15.65 -9.09
C VAL A 56 -6.22 -14.44 -8.16
N SER A 57 -7.12 -14.43 -7.17
CA SER A 57 -7.19 -13.37 -6.15
C SER A 57 -5.95 -13.36 -5.26
N VAL A 58 -5.45 -14.53 -4.85
CA VAL A 58 -4.19 -14.67 -4.08
C VAL A 58 -3.03 -14.04 -4.84
N ILE A 59 -2.89 -14.35 -6.13
CA ILE A 59 -1.81 -13.82 -6.97
C ILE A 59 -1.91 -12.29 -7.06
N LEU A 60 -3.12 -11.76 -7.27
CA LEU A 60 -3.36 -10.32 -7.36
C LEU A 60 -3.02 -9.59 -6.06
N ILE A 61 -3.50 -10.11 -4.93
CA ILE A 61 -3.23 -9.56 -3.59
C ILE A 61 -1.73 -9.60 -3.30
N THR A 62 -1.07 -10.73 -3.59
CA THR A 62 0.38 -10.90 -3.35
C THR A 62 1.20 -9.93 -4.19
N LEU A 63 0.87 -9.75 -5.47
CA LEU A 63 1.52 -8.78 -6.34
C LEU A 63 1.31 -7.34 -5.84
N GLY A 64 0.09 -6.99 -5.43
CA GLY A 64 -0.22 -5.66 -4.90
C GLY A 64 0.56 -5.36 -3.61
N LEU A 65 0.63 -6.35 -2.72
CA LEU A 65 1.38 -6.26 -1.47
C LEU A 65 2.89 -6.12 -1.71
N ALA A 66 3.44 -6.87 -2.66
CA ALA A 66 4.85 -6.73 -3.05
C ALA A 66 5.18 -5.33 -3.59
N LEU A 67 4.27 -4.73 -4.38
CA LEU A 67 4.40 -3.34 -4.86
C LEU A 67 4.34 -2.33 -3.71
N GLN A 68 3.43 -2.51 -2.75
CA GLN A 68 3.34 -1.67 -1.56
C GLN A 68 4.62 -1.73 -0.71
N ILE A 69 5.13 -2.94 -0.44
CA ILE A 69 6.39 -3.15 0.30
C ILE A 69 7.57 -2.50 -0.44
N LYS A 70 7.65 -2.68 -1.76
CA LYS A 70 8.69 -2.06 -2.59
C LYS A 70 8.63 -0.53 -2.52
N SER A 71 7.43 0.05 -2.58
CA SER A 71 7.27 1.50 -2.42
C SER A 71 7.76 1.97 -1.05
N LEU A 72 7.37 1.27 0.02
CA LEU A 72 7.81 1.62 1.36
C LEU A 72 9.33 1.54 1.49
N ALA A 73 9.96 0.50 0.94
CA ALA A 73 11.41 0.35 0.93
C ALA A 73 12.12 1.48 0.15
N ASP A 74 11.58 1.90 -1.00
CA ASP A 74 12.14 2.99 -1.80
C ASP A 74 11.96 4.37 -1.11
N LEU A 75 10.88 4.54 -0.34
CA LEU A 75 10.65 5.75 0.48
C LEU A 75 11.54 5.80 1.73
N LEU A 76 11.92 4.64 2.28
CA LEU A 76 12.86 4.53 3.41
C LEU A 76 14.32 4.79 3.00
N LEU A 77 14.67 4.57 1.72
CA LEU A 77 16.01 4.87 1.21
C LEU A 77 16.26 6.39 1.13
N VAL A 78 17.26 6.85 1.90
CA VAL A 78 17.68 8.26 2.08
C VAL A 78 18.07 8.96 0.76
N SER A 79 18.32 8.20 -0.31
CA SER A 79 18.62 8.73 -1.65
C SER A 79 17.39 9.30 -2.40
N SER A 80 16.21 9.37 -1.76
CA SER A 80 14.97 9.92 -2.33
C SER A 80 14.90 11.46 -2.42
N LEU A 81 16.03 12.16 -2.27
CA LEU A 81 16.15 13.63 -2.39
C LEU A 81 15.72 14.21 -3.76
N GLN A 82 15.34 13.35 -4.71
CA GLN A 82 14.65 13.76 -5.92
C GLN A 82 13.13 13.59 -5.75
N LEU A 83 12.40 14.71 -5.71
CA LEU A 83 10.93 14.81 -5.79
C LEU A 83 10.30 13.83 -6.80
N LYS A 84 10.99 13.57 -7.91
CA LYS A 84 10.59 12.64 -8.97
C LYS A 84 10.50 11.18 -8.51
N ARG A 85 11.39 10.75 -7.61
CA ARG A 85 11.45 9.37 -7.09
C ARG A 85 10.44 9.17 -5.97
N TYR A 86 10.28 10.15 -5.09
CA TYR A 86 9.24 10.18 -4.07
C TYR A 86 7.82 10.03 -4.67
N ASN A 87 7.51 10.84 -5.69
CA ASN A 87 6.20 10.75 -6.35
C ASN A 87 6.02 9.40 -7.05
N ARG A 88 7.08 8.87 -7.67
CA ARG A 88 7.03 7.53 -8.29
C ARG A 88 6.74 6.43 -7.27
N SER A 89 7.35 6.47 -6.09
CA SER A 89 7.07 5.49 -5.04
C SER A 89 5.61 5.59 -4.60
N ILE A 90 5.07 6.80 -4.36
CA ILE A 90 3.64 6.99 -4.03
C ILE A 90 2.72 6.39 -5.10
N TRP A 91 3.00 6.62 -6.37
CA TRP A 91 2.23 6.02 -7.46
C TRP A 91 2.32 4.48 -7.45
N ILE A 92 3.50 3.91 -7.21
CA ILE A 92 3.67 2.46 -7.05
C ILE A 92 2.84 1.95 -5.87
N PHE A 93 2.86 2.63 -4.73
CA PHE A 93 2.02 2.29 -3.57
C PHE A 93 0.54 2.32 -3.90
N MET A 94 0.04 3.39 -4.56
CA MET A 94 -1.35 3.49 -4.97
C MET A 94 -1.75 2.37 -5.94
N THR A 95 -0.91 2.06 -6.93
CA THR A 95 -1.18 0.94 -7.85
C THR A 95 -1.23 -0.40 -7.10
N GLY A 96 -0.33 -0.62 -6.14
CA GLY A 96 -0.34 -1.81 -5.28
C GLY A 96 -1.60 -1.88 -4.43
N LEU A 97 -2.04 -0.75 -3.85
CA LEU A 97 -3.26 -0.67 -3.03
C LEU A 97 -4.52 -0.99 -3.83
N ILE A 98 -4.65 -0.45 -5.06
CA ILE A 98 -5.75 -0.76 -5.96
C ILE A 98 -5.72 -2.24 -6.36
N LEU A 99 -4.53 -2.79 -6.58
CA LEU A 99 -4.36 -4.20 -6.94
C LEU A 99 -4.75 -5.15 -5.80
N VAL A 100 -4.37 -4.83 -4.56
CA VAL A 100 -4.84 -5.55 -3.36
C VAL A 100 -6.36 -5.46 -3.25
N GLY A 101 -6.93 -4.25 -3.33
CA GLY A 101 -8.37 -4.05 -3.21
C GLY A 101 -9.17 -4.80 -4.27
N SER A 102 -8.73 -4.75 -5.53
CA SER A 102 -9.36 -5.52 -6.62
C SER A 102 -9.23 -7.03 -6.43
N GLY A 103 -8.09 -7.52 -5.95
CA GLY A 103 -7.91 -8.92 -5.61
C GLY A 103 -8.86 -9.40 -4.50
N VAL A 104 -9.06 -8.57 -3.47
CA VAL A 104 -10.02 -8.86 -2.39
C VAL A 104 -11.46 -8.86 -2.92
N ILE A 105 -11.83 -7.89 -3.74
CA ILE A 105 -13.17 -7.83 -4.35
C ILE A 105 -13.41 -9.09 -5.20
N LEU A 106 -12.43 -9.48 -6.04
CA LEU A 106 -12.52 -10.70 -6.84
C LEU A 106 -12.63 -11.96 -5.97
N ALA A 107 -11.90 -12.05 -4.85
CA ALA A 107 -12.04 -13.16 -3.92
C ALA A 107 -13.46 -13.25 -3.35
N ILE A 108 -14.03 -12.12 -2.94
CA ILE A 108 -15.39 -12.07 -2.40
C ILE A 108 -16.42 -12.43 -3.49
N PHE A 109 -16.26 -11.92 -4.71
CA PHE A 109 -17.14 -12.29 -5.83
C PHE A 109 -17.02 -13.77 -6.20
N ALA A 110 -15.81 -14.33 -6.17
CA ALA A 110 -15.57 -15.74 -6.39
C ALA A 110 -16.25 -16.61 -5.32
N ASP A 111 -16.20 -16.20 -4.05
CA ASP A 111 -16.87 -16.90 -2.95
C ASP A 111 -18.41 -16.80 -3.07
N LEU A 112 -18.94 -15.61 -3.44
CA LEU A 112 -20.36 -15.37 -3.65
C LEU A 112 -20.94 -16.14 -4.85
N LEU A 113 -20.20 -16.18 -5.96
CA LEU A 113 -20.57 -16.94 -7.17
C LEU A 113 -20.27 -18.44 -7.01
N GLY A 114 -19.34 -18.76 -6.10
CA GLY A 114 -18.78 -20.08 -5.85
C GLY A 114 -19.77 -21.03 -5.21
N PHE A 115 -20.29 -20.75 -4.00
CA PHE A 115 -21.30 -21.64 -3.38
C PHE A 115 -21.90 -21.02 -2.10
N ARG A 116 -22.87 -20.11 -2.26
CA ARG A 116 -23.97 -19.94 -1.28
C ARG A 116 -25.25 -20.64 -1.73
N GLY A 117 -25.10 -21.74 -2.48
CA GLY A 117 -26.17 -22.49 -3.16
C GLY A 117 -26.53 -23.88 -2.58
N ILE A 118 -25.92 -24.35 -1.48
CA ILE A 118 -26.27 -25.68 -0.87
C ILE A 118 -26.52 -25.65 0.64
N VAL A 119 -26.97 -24.53 1.21
CA VAL A 119 -27.41 -24.52 2.64
C VAL A 119 -28.79 -23.89 2.80
N LEU A 120 -29.68 -24.16 1.83
CA LEU A 120 -31.12 -24.04 1.99
C LEU A 120 -31.78 -25.33 1.50
N GLN A 121 -31.42 -26.47 2.09
CA GLN A 121 -32.27 -27.66 2.17
C GLN A 121 -31.65 -28.65 3.16
N GLY A 122 -32.31 -28.84 4.30
CA GLY A 122 -31.92 -29.76 5.37
C GLY A 122 -32.28 -29.21 6.74
#